data_AF-X1BIQ2-F1
#
_entry.id   AF-X1BIQ2-F1
#
_cell.length_a   1.000
_cell.length_b   1.000
_cell.length_c   1.000
_cell.angle_alpha   90.00
_cell.angle_beta   90.00
_cell.angle_gamma   90.00
#
_symmetry.space_group_name_H-M   'P 1'
#
loop_
_entity.id
_entity.type
_entity.pdbx_description
1 polymer ?
#
loop_
_entity_poly.entity_id
_entity_poly.type
_entity_poly.pdbx_seq_one_letter_code
_entity_poly.pdbx_strand_id
1 'polypeptide(L)'
;IDSPANLILLDAVKERLEFPELRKKAMEQYKYWNPETVIIEGKASGMPLTYELRKMGIPVINFTPSRGNDKHARVNAVSPIFESGMIWAPDEKFAEEVIEECAAFPYGDNDDLVDSTTQAVMRFRQGGFIGHPDDEKEEKTTPTEKVYYDG
;
A
#
# COMPACT_ATOMS: atom_id res chain seq x y z
N ILE A 1 0.48 -1.20 -28.26
CA ILE A 1 0.31 -1.95 -27.00
C ILE A 1 0.63 -0.94 -25.92
N ASP A 2 -0.35 -0.58 -25.10
CA ASP A 2 -0.11 0.36 -24.00
C ASP A 2 0.86 -0.29 -23.01
N SER A 3 1.75 0.52 -22.44
CA SER A 3 2.66 0.08 -21.39
C SER A 3 1.86 -0.42 -20.17
N PRO A 4 2.36 -1.41 -19.41
CA PRO A 4 1.70 -1.86 -18.19
C PRO A 4 1.58 -0.72 -17.17
N ALA A 5 0.60 -0.82 -16.27
CA ALA A 5 0.42 0.16 -15.20
C ALA A 5 1.66 0.19 -14.29
N ASN A 6 2.10 1.39 -13.88
CA ASN A 6 3.25 1.59 -13.00
C ASN A 6 2.82 2.33 -11.73
N LEU A 7 3.62 2.25 -10.67
CA LEU A 7 3.45 3.05 -9.47
C LEU A 7 4.55 4.10 -9.36
N ILE A 8 4.23 5.28 -8.83
CA ILE A 8 5.20 6.33 -8.52
C ILE A 8 5.01 6.81 -7.08
N LEU A 9 6.12 6.97 -6.35
CA LEU A 9 6.12 7.61 -5.04
C LEU A 9 5.92 9.13 -5.22
N LEU A 10 4.92 9.71 -4.55
CA LEU A 10 4.59 11.13 -4.68
C LEU A 10 5.02 11.99 -3.48
N ASP A 11 5.09 11.38 -2.29
CA ASP A 11 5.45 12.04 -1.03
C ASP A 11 5.86 10.99 0.01
N ALA A 12 6.62 11.40 1.02
CA ALA A 12 6.89 10.60 2.21
C ALA A 12 7.03 11.49 3.44
N VAL A 13 6.38 11.07 4.53
CA VAL A 13 6.41 11.76 5.83
C VAL A 13 6.82 10.76 6.89
N LYS A 14 7.92 11.06 7.60
CA LYS A 14 8.40 10.27 8.74
C LYS A 14 8.61 11.18 9.95
N GLU A 15 7.61 11.21 10.83
CA GLU A 15 7.59 12.07 12.02
C GLU A 15 7.06 11.28 13.22
N ARG A 16 7.61 11.51 14.40
CA ARG A 16 7.05 11.00 15.66
C ARG A 16 6.01 12.00 16.17
N LEU A 17 4.74 11.64 16.04
CA LEU A 17 3.62 12.50 16.37
C LEU A 17 2.77 11.90 17.49
N GLU A 18 2.36 12.74 18.43
CA GLU A 18 1.27 12.41 19.33
C GLU A 18 -0.06 12.35 18.57
N PHE A 19 -1.05 11.67 19.14
CA PHE A 19 -2.29 11.34 18.41
C PHE A 19 -3.04 12.57 17.83
N PRO A 20 -3.18 13.71 18.54
CA PRO A 20 -3.83 14.90 17.98
C PRO A 20 -3.12 15.43 16.72
N GLU A 21 -1.79 15.48 16.75
CA GLU A 21 -0.95 15.93 15.64
C GLU A 21 -1.00 14.94 14.47
N LEU A 22 -0.95 13.64 14.76
CA LEU A 22 -1.10 12.58 13.75
C LEU A 22 -2.43 12.72 12.99
N ARG A 23 -3.55 12.91 13.72
CA ARG A 23 -4.86 13.11 13.12
C ARG A 23 -4.88 14.37 12.24
N LYS A 24 -4.30 15.48 12.73
CA LYS A 24 -4.22 16.74 11.96
C LYS A 24 -3.43 16.53 10.67
N LYS A 25 -2.25 15.91 10.75
CA LYS A 25 -1.38 15.64 9.60
C LYS A 25 -2.05 14.72 8.58
N ALA A 26 -2.71 13.65 9.04
CA ALA A 26 -3.45 12.74 8.16
C ALA A 26 -4.58 13.47 7.40
N MET A 27 -5.30 14.40 8.05
CA MET A 27 -6.32 15.21 7.41
C MET A 27 -5.75 16.21 6.41
N GLU A 28 -4.60 16.82 6.70
CA GLU A 28 -3.90 17.72 5.78
C GLU A 28 -3.46 16.99 4.52
N GLN A 29 -2.82 15.82 4.70
CA GLN A 29 -2.38 14.94 3.61
C GLN A 29 -3.56 14.45 2.76
N TYR A 30 -4.65 14.00 3.39
CA TYR A 30 -5.86 13.58 2.67
C TYR A 30 -6.46 14.72 1.83
N LYS A 31 -6.53 15.94 2.37
CA LYS A 31 -7.09 17.10 1.64
C LYS A 31 -6.19 17.56 0.50
N TYR A 32 -4.87 17.48 0.68
CA TYR A 32 -3.91 17.89 -0.33
C TYR A 32 -3.90 16.92 -1.53
N TRP A 33 -3.78 15.62 -1.24
CA TRP A 33 -3.70 14.59 -2.29
C TRP A 33 -5.05 14.15 -2.85
N ASN A 34 -6.13 14.31 -2.09
CA ASN A 34 -7.48 13.82 -2.42
C ASN A 34 -7.49 12.37 -2.97
N PRO A 35 -6.91 11.40 -2.23
CA PRO A 35 -6.77 10.03 -2.73
C PRO A 35 -8.11 9.27 -2.74
N GLU A 36 -8.26 8.27 -3.62
CA GLU A 36 -9.47 7.42 -3.60
C GLU A 36 -9.56 6.53 -2.37
N THR A 37 -8.44 6.26 -1.71
CA THR A 37 -8.35 5.35 -0.56
C THR A 37 -7.20 5.74 0.35
N VAL A 38 -7.42 5.63 1.67
CA VAL A 38 -6.39 5.77 2.69
C VAL A 38 -6.16 4.42 3.35
N ILE A 39 -4.91 3.93 3.38
CA ILE A 39 -4.55 2.67 4.04
C ILE A 39 -3.93 3.00 5.39
N ILE A 40 -4.40 2.37 6.46
CA ILE A 40 -3.86 2.57 7.81
C ILE A 40 -3.62 1.20 8.46
N GLU A 41 -2.47 1.01 9.08
CA GLU A 41 -2.21 -0.20 9.86
C GLU A 41 -3.20 -0.29 11.04
N GLY A 42 -3.90 -1.42 11.15
CA GLY A 42 -4.91 -1.70 12.17
C GLY A 42 -4.34 -2.02 13.56
N LYS A 43 -3.33 -1.28 14.03
CA LYS A 43 -2.70 -1.46 15.35
C LYS A 43 -2.38 -0.12 16.00
N ALA A 44 -2.11 -0.14 17.31
CA ALA A 44 -1.67 1.02 18.10
C ALA A 44 -2.51 2.30 17.80
N SER A 45 -1.86 3.40 17.42
CA SER A 45 -2.49 4.67 17.07
C SER A 45 -3.28 4.64 15.75
N GLY A 46 -3.07 3.64 14.89
CA GLY A 46 -3.80 3.49 13.63
C GLY A 46 -5.28 3.10 13.82
N MET A 47 -5.61 2.30 14.84
CA MET A 47 -7.01 1.94 15.15
C MET A 47 -7.89 3.15 15.49
N PRO A 48 -7.53 4.01 16.46
CA PRO A 48 -8.31 5.21 16.75
C PRO A 48 -8.30 6.20 15.57
N LEU A 49 -7.19 6.32 14.82
CA LEU A 49 -7.12 7.18 13.64
C LEU A 49 -8.15 6.74 12.57
N THR A 50 -8.22 5.44 12.25
CA THR A 50 -9.21 4.91 11.33
C THR A 50 -10.64 5.26 11.76
N TYR A 51 -10.97 5.10 13.04
CA TYR A 51 -12.31 5.40 13.54
C TYR A 51 -12.67 6.88 13.33
N GLU A 52 -11.76 7.79 13.67
CA GLU A 52 -12.01 9.22 13.52
C GLU A 52 -12.14 9.64 12.05
N LEU A 53 -11.24 9.17 11.17
CA LEU A 53 -11.28 9.51 9.75
C LEU A 53 -12.54 8.97 9.07
N ARG A 54 -12.96 7.73 9.38
CA ARG A 54 -14.22 7.16 8.86
C ARG A 54 -15.44 7.94 9.31
N LYS A 55 -15.47 8.43 10.56
CA LYS A 55 -16.54 9.29 11.06
C LYS A 55 -16.66 10.60 10.26
N MET A 56 -15.57 11.04 9.64
CA MET A 56 -15.54 12.21 8.75
C MET A 56 -15.84 11.88 7.28
N GLY A 57 -16.19 10.63 6.96
CA GLY A 57 -16.51 10.20 5.60
C GLY A 57 -15.28 9.87 4.75
N ILE A 58 -14.10 9.71 5.35
CA ILE A 58 -12.86 9.38 4.62
C ILE A 58 -12.82 7.86 4.33
N PRO A 59 -12.50 7.45 3.09
CA PRO A 59 -12.46 6.04 2.68
C PRO A 59 -11.20 5.33 3.20
N VAL A 60 -11.18 5.03 4.51
CA VAL A 60 -10.06 4.31 5.15
C VAL A 60 -10.24 2.80 5.04
N ILE A 61 -9.21 2.11 4.55
CA ILE A 61 -9.04 0.66 4.61
C ILE A 61 -8.00 0.32 5.67
N ASN A 62 -8.36 -0.61 6.57
CA ASN A 62 -7.40 -1.13 7.54
C ASN A 62 -6.51 -2.18 6.89
N PHE A 63 -5.20 -2.06 7.12
CA PHE A 63 -4.25 -3.10 6.83
C PHE A 63 -3.92 -3.86 8.12
N THR A 64 -4.18 -5.17 8.13
CA THR A 64 -3.74 -6.05 9.21
C THR A 64 -3.03 -7.23 8.56
N PRO A 65 -1.72 -7.45 8.81
CA PRO A 65 -1.03 -8.58 8.24
C PRO A 65 -1.68 -9.89 8.73
N SER A 66 -1.83 -10.87 7.84
CA SER A 66 -2.38 -12.18 8.18
C SER A 66 -1.51 -12.86 9.24
N ARG A 67 -2.14 -13.62 10.16
CA ARG A 67 -1.41 -14.37 11.20
C ARG A 67 -0.38 -15.28 10.54
N GLY A 68 0.89 -15.11 10.90
CA GLY A 68 2.01 -15.92 10.39
C GLY A 68 2.76 -15.33 9.19
N ASN A 69 2.31 -14.22 8.62
CA ASN A 69 3.04 -13.53 7.57
C ASN A 69 4.03 -12.52 8.17
N ASP A 70 5.27 -12.97 8.41
CA ASP A 70 6.32 -12.13 8.99
C ASP A 70 6.73 -10.97 8.05
N LYS A 71 7.50 -10.01 8.56
CA LYS A 71 7.84 -8.79 7.81
C LYS A 71 8.65 -9.10 6.56
N HIS A 72 9.57 -10.06 6.63
CA HIS A 72 10.40 -10.48 5.49
C HIS A 72 9.54 -11.06 4.38
N ALA A 73 8.61 -11.94 4.72
CA ALA A 73 7.72 -12.55 3.75
C ALA A 73 6.88 -11.50 3.00
N ARG A 74 6.43 -10.43 3.69
CA ARG A 74 5.71 -9.32 3.04
C ARG A 74 6.57 -8.48 2.10
N VAL A 75 7.80 -8.15 2.51
CA VAL A 75 8.75 -7.43 1.64
C VAL A 75 9.10 -8.27 0.42
N ASN A 76 9.43 -9.55 0.62
CA ASN A 76 9.71 -10.49 -0.46
C ASN A 76 8.54 -10.64 -1.45
N ALA A 77 7.29 -10.55 -0.97
CA ALA A 77 6.11 -10.64 -1.83
C ALA A 77 5.96 -9.45 -2.78
N VAL A 78 6.56 -8.29 -2.48
CA VAL A 78 6.52 -7.10 -3.34
C VAL A 78 7.79 -6.90 -4.15
N SER A 79 8.92 -7.53 -3.78
CA SER A 79 10.20 -7.44 -4.49
C SER A 79 10.10 -7.64 -6.02
N PRO A 80 9.32 -8.60 -6.56
CA PRO A 80 9.23 -8.76 -8.01
C PRO A 80 8.73 -7.51 -8.75
N ILE A 81 7.84 -6.70 -8.14
CA ILE A 81 7.34 -5.45 -8.76
C ILE A 81 8.44 -4.38 -8.81
N PHE A 82 9.34 -4.36 -7.83
CA PHE A 82 10.51 -3.49 -7.86
C PHE A 82 11.51 -3.95 -8.92
N GLU A 83 11.80 -5.26 -8.96
CA GLU A 83 12.75 -5.87 -9.92
C GLU A 83 12.30 -5.72 -11.38
N SER A 84 10.98 -5.65 -11.63
CA SER A 84 10.43 -5.43 -12.96
C SER A 84 10.49 -3.97 -13.45
N GLY A 85 11.00 -3.04 -12.64
CA GLY A 85 11.11 -1.62 -13.00
C GLY A 85 9.77 -0.88 -13.02
N MET A 86 8.75 -1.38 -12.32
CA MET A 86 7.41 -0.80 -12.30
C MET A 86 7.19 0.24 -11.19
N ILE A 87 8.15 0.38 -10.27
CA ILE A 87 8.11 1.37 -9.18
C ILE A 87 9.03 2.53 -9.55
N TRP A 88 8.46 3.73 -9.56
CA TRP A 88 9.14 4.98 -9.87
C TRP A 88 9.27 5.84 -8.62
N ALA A 89 10.34 6.61 -8.57
CA ALA A 89 10.60 7.58 -7.53
C ALA A 89 11.11 8.89 -8.17
N PRO A 90 10.70 10.07 -7.67
CA PRO A 90 11.23 11.34 -8.12
C PRO A 90 12.64 11.57 -7.56
N ASP A 91 13.37 12.51 -8.18
CA ASP A 91 14.66 13.00 -7.68
C ASP A 91 14.41 14.04 -6.56
N GLU A 92 13.95 13.54 -5.42
CA GLU A 92 13.56 14.33 -4.26
C GLU A 92 14.07 13.68 -2.98
N LYS A 93 14.45 14.50 -1.99
CA LYS A 93 15.06 14.01 -0.74
C LYS A 93 14.19 12.99 0.00
N PHE A 94 12.87 13.19 0.03
CA PHE A 94 11.96 12.25 0.69
C PHE A 94 11.97 10.86 0.01
N ALA A 95 12.23 10.82 -1.30
CA ALA A 95 12.31 9.58 -2.05
C ALA A 95 13.62 8.85 -1.77
N GLU A 96 14.73 9.58 -1.65
CA GLU A 96 16.00 9.04 -1.17
C GLU A 96 15.85 8.39 0.21
N GLU A 97 15.18 9.07 1.16
CA GLU A 97 14.93 8.52 2.50
C GLU A 97 14.14 7.21 2.46
N VAL A 98 13.11 7.11 1.61
CA VAL A 98 12.34 5.86 1.42
C VAL A 98 13.21 4.76 0.83
N ILE A 99 14.00 5.07 -0.20
CA ILE A 99 14.89 4.12 -0.88
C ILE A 99 15.95 3.60 0.09
N GLU A 100 16.62 4.48 0.84
CA GLU A 100 17.65 4.12 1.80
C GLU A 100 17.11 3.21 2.90
N GLU A 101 15.93 3.51 3.44
CA GLU A 101 15.32 2.66 4.48
C GLU A 101 14.91 1.29 3.92
N CYS A 102 14.38 1.24 2.70
CA CYS A 102 14.06 -0.02 2.03
C CYS A 102 15.33 -0.84 1.72
N ALA A 103 16.42 -0.20 1.31
CA ALA A 103 17.70 -0.86 1.02
C ALA A 103 18.42 -1.33 2.29
N ALA A 104 18.23 -0.65 3.42
CA ALA A 104 18.81 -1.03 4.70
C ALA A 104 18.06 -2.19 5.38
N PHE A 105 16.82 -2.48 4.98
CA PHE A 105 16.05 -3.59 5.53
C PHE A 105 16.75 -4.95 5.27
N PRO A 106 16.83 -5.87 6.25
CA PRO A 106 16.23 -5.85 7.59
C PRO A 106 17.13 -5.29 8.71
N TYR A 107 18.24 -4.66 8.36
CA TYR A 107 19.29 -4.27 9.31
C TYR A 107 19.26 -2.78 9.68
N GLY A 108 18.36 -1.99 9.09
CA GLY A 108 18.16 -0.58 9.42
C GLY A 108 17.56 -0.36 10.81
N ASP A 109 17.79 0.82 11.38
CA ASP A 109 17.32 1.19 12.72
C ASP A 109 15.81 1.36 12.81
N ASN A 110 15.13 1.60 11.68
CA ASN A 110 13.70 1.79 11.58
C ASN A 110 13.19 1.09 10.31
N ASP A 111 11.90 0.77 10.30
CA ASP A 111 11.23 0.10 9.18
C ASP A 111 9.83 0.65 8.87
N ASP A 112 9.53 1.85 9.36
CA ASP A 112 8.25 2.54 9.16
C ASP A 112 7.96 2.81 7.67
N LEU A 113 8.97 3.28 6.91
CA LEU A 113 8.84 3.54 5.47
C LEU A 113 8.78 2.24 4.68
N VAL A 114 9.48 1.20 5.14
CA VAL A 114 9.42 -0.15 4.55
C VAL A 114 8.02 -0.74 4.70
N ASP A 115 7.43 -0.64 5.89
CA ASP A 115 6.07 -1.13 6.15
C ASP A 115 5.03 -0.35 5.32
N SER A 116 5.11 0.98 5.29
CA SER A 116 4.19 1.82 4.49
C SER A 116 4.27 1.49 2.99
N THR A 117 5.48 1.42 2.44
CA THR A 117 5.74 1.10 1.03
C THR A 117 5.22 -0.29 0.69
N THR A 118 5.52 -1.29 1.52
CA THR A 118 5.08 -2.68 1.32
C THR A 118 3.55 -2.76 1.34
N GLN A 119 2.89 -2.09 2.28
CA GLN A 119 1.43 -2.05 2.38
C GLN A 119 0.78 -1.46 1.13
N ALA A 120 1.31 -0.36 0.62
CA ALA A 120 0.83 0.27 -0.61
C ALA A 120 0.94 -0.69 -1.80
N VAL A 121 2.13 -1.25 -2.05
CA VAL A 121 2.36 -2.14 -3.20
C VAL A 121 1.51 -3.40 -3.10
N MET A 122 1.41 -4.02 -1.92
CA MET A 122 0.52 -5.16 -1.70
C MET A 122 -0.93 -4.83 -2.03
N ARG A 123 -1.42 -3.64 -1.64
CA ARG A 123 -2.80 -3.22 -1.89
C ARG A 123 -3.09 -3.03 -3.39
N PHE A 124 -2.13 -2.48 -4.14
CA PHE A 124 -2.25 -2.35 -5.59
C PHE A 124 -2.24 -3.72 -6.28
N ARG A 125 -1.37 -4.64 -5.86
CA ARG A 125 -1.36 -6.03 -6.38
C ARG A 125 -2.67 -6.76 -6.11
N GLN A 126 -3.11 -6.78 -4.85
CA GLN A 126 -4.34 -7.48 -4.44
C GLN A 126 -5.61 -6.88 -5.07
N GLY A 127 -5.58 -5.59 -5.41
CA GLY A 127 -6.67 -4.92 -6.10
C GLY A 127 -6.71 -5.16 -7.62
N GLY A 128 -5.74 -5.86 -8.18
CA GLY A 128 -5.60 -6.04 -9.64
C GLY A 128 -5.24 -4.76 -10.39
N PHE A 129 -4.77 -3.72 -9.68
CA PHE A 129 -4.39 -2.44 -10.28
C PHE A 129 -3.01 -2.49 -10.91
N ILE A 130 -2.15 -3.40 -10.44
CA ILE A 130 -0.85 -3.72 -11.03
C ILE A 130 -0.67 -5.24 -11.09
N GLY A 131 -0.08 -5.73 -12.17
CA GLY A 131 0.35 -7.12 -12.32
C GLY A 131 1.82 -7.17 -12.70
N HIS A 132 2.53 -8.21 -12.28
CA HIS A 132 3.89 -8.45 -12.73
C HIS A 132 3.89 -8.82 -14.23
N PRO A 133 4.90 -8.43 -15.03
CA PRO A 133 4.93 -8.74 -16.47
C PRO A 133 4.87 -10.26 -16.77
N ASP A 134 5.39 -11.06 -15.85
CA ASP A 134 5.37 -12.52 -15.92
C ASP A 134 4.17 -13.18 -15.21
N ASP A 135 3.23 -12.40 -14.65
CA ASP A 135 2.00 -12.97 -14.11
C ASP A 135 1.24 -13.65 -15.28
N GLU A 136 0.75 -14.87 -15.06
CA GLU A 136 -0.06 -15.57 -16.06
C GLU A 136 -1.24 -14.67 -16.44
N LYS A 137 -1.43 -14.43 -17.74
CA LYS A 137 -2.60 -13.69 -18.22
C LYS A 137 -3.81 -14.49 -17.81
N GLU A 138 -4.63 -13.95 -16.90
CA GLU A 138 -5.90 -14.57 -16.54
C GLU A 138 -6.66 -14.84 -17.84
N GLU A 139 -6.83 -16.12 -18.18
CA GLU A 139 -7.77 -16.49 -19.22
C GLU A 139 -9.13 -15.97 -18.75
N LYS A 140 -9.76 -15.13 -19.57
CA LYS A 140 -11.13 -14.67 -19.32
C LYS A 140 -12.00 -15.90 -19.16
N THR A 141 -12.31 -16.27 -17.93
CA THR A 141 -13.19 -17.40 -17.66
C THR A 141 -14.53 -17.06 -18.29
N THR A 142 -14.95 -17.87 -19.27
CA THR A 142 -16.31 -17.78 -19.82
C THR A 142 -17.29 -17.91 -18.65
N PRO A 143 -18.29 -17.01 -18.53
CA PRO A 143 -19.27 -17.10 -17.47
C PRO A 143 -19.91 -18.50 -17.48
N THR A 144 -19.74 -19.26 -16.41
CA THR A 144 -20.40 -20.55 -16.27
C THR A 144 -21.90 -20.31 -16.25
N GLU A 145 -22.61 -20.84 -17.24
CA GLU A 145 -24.06 -20.78 -17.31
C GLU A 145 -24.64 -21.44 -16.06
N LYS A 146 -25.25 -20.65 -15.17
CA LYS A 146 -25.92 -21.18 -13.98
C LYS A 146 -27.21 -21.85 -14.44
N VAL A 147 -27.20 -23.17 -14.52
CA VAL A 147 -28.42 -23.96 -14.68
C VAL A 147 -29.16 -23.96 -13.35
N TYR A 148 -30.28 -23.24 -13.29
CA TYR A 148 -31.21 -23.31 -12.17
C TYR A 148 -32.09 -24.55 -12.35
N TYR A 149 -32.17 -25.40 -11.32
CA TYR A 149 -33.20 -26.42 -11.22
C TYR A 149 -34.35 -25.84 -10.41
N ASP A 150 -35.49 -25.63 -11.06
CA ASP A 150 -36.75 -25.30 -10.39
C ASP A 150 -37.22 -26.56 -9.63
N GLY A 151 -37.32 -26.44 -8.31
CA GLY A 151 -37.90 -27.45 -7.41
C GLY A 151 -39.27 -27.03 -6.93
#